data_AF-A0A385MWJ5-F1
#
_entry.id   AF-A0A385MWJ5-F1
#
_cell.length_a   1.000
_cell.length_b   1.000
_cell.length_c   1.000
_cell.angle_alpha   90.00
_cell.angle_beta   90.00
_cell.angle_gamma   90.00
#
_symmetry.space_group_name_H-M   'P 1'
#
loop_
_entity.id
_entity.type
_entity.pdbx_description
1 polymer ?
#
loop_
_entity_poly.entity_id
_entity_poly.type
_entity_poly.pdbx_seq_one_letter_code
_entity_poly.pdbx_strand_id
1 'polypeptide(L)'
;MTQQQEKLSAFMDGETNSADIMDAILNDEELKTKWKRYHVIRSGLRKEATVAPQLDITAAVAAALESEPTVMAPKRSGWKSLPLVGSVVPFAKQGGQFAVAASVAVAVILGVQQMNQPEPAEPFSTFETNTRLGGLSPVSLEQTRTIPRNDMNVVLEKKRKINAIIADHEQQIQLKQAEDQSKAVEERAESDANPN
;
A
#
# COMPACT_ATOMS: atom_id res chain seq x y z
N MET A 1 37.24 -2.31 -17.13
CA MET A 1 35.87 -2.64 -16.70
C MET A 1 35.48 -3.91 -17.41
N THR A 2 35.12 -4.98 -16.70
CA THR A 2 34.69 -6.23 -17.36
C THR A 2 33.22 -6.09 -17.79
N GLN A 3 32.85 -6.58 -18.97
CA GLN A 3 31.48 -6.49 -19.51
C GLN A 3 30.41 -7.02 -18.53
N GLN A 4 30.77 -8.00 -17.70
CA GLN A 4 29.87 -8.54 -16.67
C GLN A 4 29.56 -7.54 -15.54
N GLN A 5 30.49 -6.64 -15.20
CA GLN A 5 30.25 -5.62 -14.17
C GLN A 5 29.26 -4.56 -14.64
N GLU A 6 29.31 -4.22 -15.92
CA GLU A 6 28.36 -3.32 -16.56
C GLU A 6 26.96 -3.94 -16.58
N LYS A 7 26.87 -5.21 -17.01
CA LYS A 7 25.60 -5.97 -16.94
C LYS A 7 25.05 -6.08 -15.53
N LEU A 8 25.91 -6.29 -14.53
CA LEU A 8 25.53 -6.31 -13.12
C LEU A 8 24.96 -4.96 -12.65
N SER A 9 25.59 -3.85 -13.06
CA SER A 9 25.11 -2.50 -12.73
C SER A 9 23.75 -2.22 -13.37
N ALA A 10 23.61 -2.49 -14.68
CA ALA A 10 22.34 -2.34 -15.38
C ALA A 10 21.23 -3.21 -14.75
N PHE A 11 21.56 -4.42 -14.30
CA PHE A 11 20.62 -5.31 -13.60
C PHE A 11 20.22 -4.72 -12.24
N MET A 12 21.17 -4.15 -11.48
CA MET A 12 20.89 -3.47 -10.21
C MET A 12 20.00 -2.24 -10.34
N ASP A 13 20.12 -1.50 -11.43
CA ASP A 13 19.33 -0.30 -11.72
C ASP A 13 17.98 -0.64 -12.37
N GLY A 14 17.74 -1.92 -12.69
CA GLY A 14 16.49 -2.39 -13.29
C GLY A 14 16.39 -2.17 -14.80
N GLU A 15 17.49 -1.82 -15.46
CA GLU A 15 17.56 -1.57 -16.90
C GLU A 15 17.59 -2.87 -17.72
N THR A 16 18.03 -3.98 -17.12
CA THR A 16 17.97 -5.32 -17.71
C THR A 16 17.31 -6.30 -16.75
N ASN A 17 16.53 -7.24 -17.29
CA ASN A 17 15.89 -8.32 -16.54
C ASN A 17 16.16 -9.66 -17.22
N SER A 18 17.43 -10.04 -17.29
CA SER A 18 17.88 -11.28 -17.95
C SER A 18 18.06 -12.39 -16.90
N ALA A 19 17.54 -13.58 -17.15
CA ALA A 19 17.81 -14.73 -16.28
C ALA A 19 19.31 -15.06 -16.24
N ASP A 20 20.00 -14.87 -17.36
CA ASP A 20 21.42 -15.16 -17.54
C ASP A 20 22.34 -14.44 -16.55
N ILE A 21 22.03 -13.19 -16.16
CA ILE A 21 22.82 -12.46 -15.18
C ILE A 21 22.58 -12.99 -13.76
N MET A 22 21.37 -13.45 -13.46
CA MET A 22 21.09 -14.10 -12.17
C MET A 22 21.89 -15.39 -12.03
N ASP A 23 21.90 -16.22 -13.07
CA ASP A 23 22.69 -17.46 -13.10
C ASP A 23 24.20 -17.16 -13.00
N ALA A 24 24.67 -16.11 -13.67
CA ALA A 24 26.07 -15.67 -13.54
C ALA A 24 26.40 -15.23 -12.11
N ILE A 25 25.51 -14.48 -11.43
CA ILE A 25 25.69 -14.09 -10.02
C ILE A 25 25.67 -15.31 -9.11
N LEU A 26 24.80 -16.30 -9.35
CA LEU A 26 24.70 -17.51 -8.52
C LEU A 26 25.96 -18.37 -8.58
N ASN A 27 26.62 -18.45 -9.73
CA ASN A 27 27.77 -19.32 -9.96
C ASN A 27 29.14 -18.64 -9.70
N ASP A 28 29.21 -17.31 -9.64
CA ASP A 28 30.46 -16.55 -9.47
C ASP A 28 30.50 -15.78 -8.14
N GLU A 29 31.43 -16.19 -7.26
CA GLU A 29 31.61 -15.62 -5.93
C GLU A 29 32.15 -14.18 -5.95
N GLU A 30 32.96 -13.81 -6.95
CA GLU A 30 33.45 -12.43 -7.10
C GLU A 30 32.31 -11.49 -7.49
N LEU A 31 31.40 -11.98 -8.35
CA LEU A 31 30.20 -11.24 -8.74
C LEU A 31 29.25 -11.05 -7.55
N LYS A 32 29.00 -12.09 -6.73
CA LYS A 32 28.20 -11.97 -5.49
C LYS A 32 28.78 -10.94 -4.53
N THR A 33 30.09 -10.98 -4.32
CA THR A 33 30.79 -10.04 -3.44
C THR A 33 30.66 -8.60 -3.97
N LYS A 34 30.71 -8.42 -5.29
CA LYS A 34 30.51 -7.09 -5.91
C LYS A 34 29.05 -6.62 -5.79
N TRP A 35 28.08 -7.49 -6.04
CA TRP A 35 26.65 -7.23 -5.82
C TRP A 35 26.37 -6.76 -4.40
N LYS A 36 26.87 -7.49 -3.39
CA LYS A 36 26.77 -7.11 -1.97
C LYS A 36 27.35 -5.71 -1.72
N ARG A 37 28.57 -5.43 -2.19
CA ARG A 37 29.22 -4.13 -2.03
C ARG A 37 28.41 -2.99 -2.64
N TYR A 38 27.86 -3.18 -3.83
CA TYR A 38 27.06 -2.15 -4.49
C TYR A 38 25.78 -1.83 -3.71
N HIS A 39 25.08 -2.83 -3.19
CA HIS A 39 23.92 -2.60 -2.32
C HIS A 39 24.29 -1.87 -1.03
N VAL A 40 25.41 -2.20 -0.40
CA VAL A 40 25.89 -1.49 0.80
C VAL A 40 26.20 -0.01 0.49
N ILE A 41 26.90 0.27 -0.61
CA ILE A 41 27.20 1.64 -1.04
C ILE A 41 25.90 2.40 -1.34
N ARG A 42 24.96 1.79 -2.08
CA ARG A 42 23.66 2.38 -2.41
C ARG A 42 22.86 2.75 -1.15
N SER A 43 22.76 1.84 -0.18
CA SER A 43 22.07 2.10 1.09
C SER A 43 22.79 3.16 1.94
N GLY A 44 24.13 3.21 1.89
CA GLY A 44 24.91 4.26 2.52
C GLY A 44 24.64 5.65 1.92
N LEU A 45 24.62 5.76 0.59
CA LEU A 45 24.32 7.01 -0.13
C LEU A 45 22.91 7.53 0.16
N ARG A 46 21.94 6.62 0.31
CA ARG A 46 20.55 6.97 0.67
C ARG A 46 20.35 7.28 2.15
N LYS A 47 21.40 7.17 2.98
CA LYS A 47 21.33 7.29 4.45
C LYS A 47 20.34 6.29 5.08
N GLU A 48 20.10 5.17 4.41
CA GLU A 48 19.22 4.07 4.86
C GLU A 48 19.98 3.04 5.71
N ALA A 49 21.31 3.14 5.79
CA ALA A 49 22.15 2.24 6.55
C ALA A 49 22.03 2.50 8.07
N THR A 50 21.00 1.94 8.70
CA THR A 50 20.82 1.94 10.17
C THR A 50 21.59 0.79 10.85
N VAL A 51 21.98 -0.23 10.09
CA VAL A 51 22.63 -1.45 10.58
C VAL A 51 24.13 -1.38 10.29
N ALA A 52 24.95 -1.75 11.28
CA ALA A 52 26.38 -1.86 11.09
C ALA A 52 26.70 -2.75 9.87
N PRO A 53 27.51 -2.30 8.90
CA PRO A 53 27.81 -3.06 7.67
C PRO A 53 28.48 -4.43 7.91
N GLN A 54 28.82 -4.74 9.16
CA GLN A 54 29.45 -5.98 9.60
C GLN A 54 28.44 -7.06 10.04
N LEU A 55 27.15 -6.72 10.15
CA LEU A 55 26.11 -7.65 10.57
C LEU A 55 25.59 -8.41 9.34
N ASP A 56 26.24 -9.54 9.05
CA ASP A 56 25.83 -10.41 7.94
C ASP A 56 24.80 -11.44 8.40
N ILE A 57 23.53 -11.17 8.10
CA ILE A 57 22.41 -12.10 8.37
C ILE A 57 22.09 -12.99 7.17
N THR A 58 22.74 -12.79 6.02
CA THR A 58 22.35 -13.43 4.75
C THR A 58 22.48 -14.95 4.82
N ALA A 59 23.54 -15.46 5.45
CA ALA A 59 23.76 -16.89 5.64
C ALA A 59 22.69 -17.52 6.56
N ALA A 60 22.33 -16.85 7.66
CA ALA A 60 21.31 -17.34 8.59
C ALA A 60 19.93 -17.39 7.93
N VAL A 61 19.59 -16.36 7.14
CA VAL A 61 18.34 -16.32 6.38
C VAL A 61 18.32 -17.39 5.29
N ALA A 62 19.42 -17.61 4.56
CA ALA A 62 19.51 -18.67 3.56
C ALA A 62 19.31 -20.07 4.17
N ALA A 63 19.92 -20.34 5.33
CA ALA A 63 19.73 -21.60 6.05
C ALA A 63 18.29 -21.77 6.57
N ALA A 64 17.68 -20.68 7.08
CA ALA A 64 16.28 -20.70 7.50
C ALA A 64 15.34 -21.00 6.31
N LEU A 65 15.56 -20.35 5.17
CA LEU A 65 14.79 -20.56 3.94
C LEU A 65 14.89 -22.00 3.42
N GLU A 66 16.05 -22.65 3.52
CA GLU A 66 16.22 -24.06 3.14
C GLU A 66 15.42 -25.01 4.05
N SER A 67 15.24 -24.62 5.32
CA SER A 67 14.42 -25.37 6.29
C SER A 67 12.91 -25.12 6.17
N GLU A 68 12.49 -24.13 5.38
CA GLU A 68 11.08 -23.83 5.19
C GLU A 68 10.43 -24.86 4.24
N PRO A 69 9.27 -25.45 4.62
CA PRO A 69 8.53 -26.29 3.70
C PRO A 69 8.09 -25.42 2.51
N THR A 70 8.40 -25.85 1.29
CA THR A 70 8.06 -25.12 0.06
C THR A 70 6.54 -24.97 -0.07
N VAL A 71 5.98 -23.89 0.48
CA VAL A 71 4.62 -23.46 0.18
C VAL A 71 4.69 -22.91 -1.24
N MET A 72 4.56 -23.80 -2.24
CA MET A 72 4.26 -23.36 -3.60
C MET A 72 3.09 -22.40 -3.46
N ALA A 73 3.32 -21.13 -3.85
CA ALA A 73 2.29 -20.11 -3.89
C ALA A 73 0.99 -20.73 -4.42
N PRO A 74 -0.19 -20.41 -3.84
CA PRO A 74 -1.43 -21.03 -4.25
C PRO A 74 -1.50 -20.94 -5.77
N LYS A 75 -1.36 -22.10 -6.46
CA LYS A 75 -1.62 -22.19 -7.89
C LYS A 75 -2.93 -21.46 -8.05
N ARG A 76 -2.97 -20.42 -8.90
CA ARG A 76 -4.22 -19.72 -9.22
C ARG A 76 -5.17 -20.82 -9.67
N SER A 77 -5.98 -21.34 -8.74
CA SER A 77 -6.90 -22.41 -9.03
C SER A 77 -7.84 -21.76 -10.01
N GLY A 78 -7.71 -22.18 -11.27
CA GLY A 78 -8.60 -21.73 -12.30
C GLY A 78 -9.97 -22.25 -11.91
N TRP A 79 -10.73 -21.44 -11.19
CA TRP A 79 -12.18 -21.60 -11.04
C TRP A 79 -12.91 -21.66 -12.40
N LYS A 80 -12.18 -21.56 -13.51
CA LYS A 80 -12.61 -21.75 -14.89
C LYS A 80 -12.89 -23.20 -15.32
N SER A 81 -12.80 -24.22 -14.45
CA SER A 81 -13.01 -25.62 -14.88
C SER A 81 -14.14 -26.39 -14.17
N LEU A 82 -15.11 -25.71 -13.56
CA LEU A 82 -16.41 -26.36 -13.31
C LEU A 82 -17.34 -26.13 -14.52
N PRO A 83 -17.65 -27.16 -15.34
CA PRO A 83 -18.51 -27.04 -16.52
C PRO A 83 -19.99 -26.75 -16.20
N LEU A 84 -20.38 -26.63 -14.93
CA LEU A 84 -21.77 -26.37 -14.52
C LEU A 84 -22.08 -24.93 -14.05
N VAL A 85 -21.09 -24.04 -13.93
CA VAL A 85 -21.34 -22.66 -13.43
C VAL A 85 -21.65 -21.67 -14.57
N GLY A 86 -21.83 -22.16 -15.80
CA GLY A 86 -22.02 -21.34 -17.00
C GLY A 86 -23.40 -20.71 -17.19
N SER A 87 -24.40 -20.97 -16.34
CA SER A 87 -25.80 -20.59 -16.65
C SER A 87 -26.64 -20.00 -15.52
N VAL A 88 -26.12 -19.78 -14.31
CA VAL A 88 -26.91 -19.16 -13.21
C VAL A 88 -26.34 -17.83 -12.70
N VAL A 89 -25.43 -17.23 -13.46
CA VAL A 89 -24.78 -15.95 -13.12
C VAL A 89 -25.47 -14.75 -13.81
N PRO A 90 -26.75 -14.47 -13.50
CA PRO A 90 -27.14 -13.07 -13.36
C PRO A 90 -27.64 -12.73 -11.95
N PHE A 91 -28.11 -13.70 -11.16
CA PHE A 91 -28.69 -13.44 -9.82
C PHE A 91 -27.66 -13.39 -8.68
N ALA A 92 -26.48 -14.01 -8.85
CA ALA A 92 -25.42 -14.01 -7.83
C ALA A 92 -24.83 -12.61 -7.57
N LYS A 93 -24.88 -11.70 -8.54
CA LYS A 93 -24.43 -10.31 -8.35
C LYS A 93 -25.35 -9.49 -7.44
N GLN A 94 -26.64 -9.84 -7.35
CA GLN A 94 -27.60 -9.18 -6.46
C GLN A 94 -27.65 -9.83 -5.06
N GLY A 95 -27.31 -11.12 -4.93
CA GLY A 95 -27.26 -11.81 -3.64
C GLY A 95 -26.06 -11.45 -2.74
N GLY A 96 -24.96 -10.93 -3.32
CA GLY A 96 -23.74 -10.62 -2.57
C GLY A 96 -23.94 -9.57 -1.46
N GLN A 97 -24.84 -8.61 -1.67
CA GLN A 97 -25.16 -7.60 -0.65
C GLN A 97 -25.94 -8.20 0.53
N PHE A 98 -26.84 -9.17 0.27
CA PHE A 98 -27.55 -9.89 1.32
C PHE A 98 -26.65 -10.83 2.12
N ALA A 99 -25.66 -11.45 1.47
CA ALA A 99 -24.70 -12.32 2.16
C ALA A 99 -23.88 -11.55 3.21
N VAL A 100 -23.40 -10.36 2.87
CA VAL A 100 -22.68 -9.49 3.82
C VAL A 100 -23.60 -9.05 4.97
N ALA A 101 -24.82 -8.60 4.65
CA ALA A 101 -25.79 -8.17 5.67
C ALA A 101 -26.23 -9.32 6.62
N ALA A 102 -26.50 -10.51 6.08
CA ALA A 102 -26.86 -11.69 6.88
C ALA A 102 -25.71 -12.13 7.79
N SER A 103 -24.47 -12.07 7.29
CA SER A 103 -23.27 -12.40 8.08
C SER A 103 -23.08 -11.43 9.26
N VAL A 104 -23.25 -10.13 9.02
CA VAL A 104 -23.17 -9.11 10.07
C VAL A 104 -24.30 -9.28 11.08
N ALA A 105 -25.53 -9.54 10.65
CA ALA A 105 -26.67 -9.77 11.55
C ALA A 105 -26.46 -10.98 12.45
N VAL A 106 -25.97 -12.10 11.91
CA VAL A 106 -25.63 -13.30 12.70
C VAL A 106 -24.51 -13.01 13.70
N ALA A 107 -23.45 -12.31 13.29
CA ALA A 107 -22.34 -11.95 14.18
C ALA A 107 -22.79 -11.03 15.33
N VAL A 108 -23.70 -10.09 15.08
CA VAL A 108 -24.26 -9.20 16.12
C VAL A 108 -25.13 -9.98 17.10
N ILE A 109 -26.01 -10.86 16.61
CA ILE A 109 -26.89 -11.68 17.48
C ILE A 109 -26.06 -12.60 18.38
N LEU A 110 -25.04 -13.26 17.84
CA LEU A 110 -24.16 -14.13 18.62
C LEU A 110 -23.22 -13.34 19.54
N GLY A 111 -22.72 -12.18 19.12
CA GLY A 111 -21.81 -11.34 19.91
C GLY A 111 -22.47 -10.69 21.14
N VAL A 112 -23.74 -10.30 21.06
CA VAL A 112 -24.47 -9.69 22.19
C VAL A 112 -24.63 -10.66 23.37
N GLN A 113 -24.70 -11.97 23.13
CA GLN A 113 -24.78 -12.95 24.22
C GLN A 113 -23.46 -13.09 24.99
N GLN A 114 -22.32 -12.86 24.33
CA GLN A 114 -21.00 -12.94 24.96
C GLN A 114 -20.68 -11.71 25.82
N MET A 115 -21.21 -10.54 25.47
CA MET A 115 -20.97 -9.30 26.22
C MET A 115 -21.89 -9.11 27.44
N ASN A 116 -22.88 -10.00 27.62
CA ASN A 116 -23.79 -10.03 28.77
C ASN A 116 -23.50 -11.19 29.74
N GLN A 117 -22.34 -11.84 29.62
CA GLN A 117 -21.89 -12.75 30.68
C GLN A 117 -21.57 -11.91 31.94
N PRO A 118 -22.14 -12.24 33.12
CA PRO A 118 -21.71 -11.63 34.37
C PRO A 118 -20.24 -11.97 34.61
N GLU A 119 -19.38 -10.95 34.69
CA GLU A 119 -17.95 -11.12 34.96
C GLU A 119 -17.72 -11.88 36.28
N PRO A 120 -16.82 -12.88 36.32
CA PRO A 120 -16.21 -13.32 37.56
C PRO A 120 -15.29 -12.20 38.09
N ALA A 121 -15.51 -11.79 39.33
CA ALA A 121 -14.71 -10.78 40.01
C ALA A 121 -13.29 -11.30 40.28
N GLU A 122 -12.33 -10.88 39.45
CA GLU A 122 -10.90 -11.07 39.68
C GLU A 122 -10.23 -9.68 39.84
N PRO A 123 -9.38 -9.47 40.85
CA PRO A 123 -8.76 -8.17 41.12
C PRO A 123 -7.63 -7.86 40.12
N PHE A 124 -7.79 -6.81 39.33
CA PHE A 124 -6.78 -6.34 38.37
C PHE A 124 -5.68 -5.52 39.06
N SER A 125 -4.42 -5.95 38.91
CA SER A 125 -3.24 -5.12 39.18
C SER A 125 -2.94 -4.23 37.98
N THR A 126 -3.12 -2.91 38.11
CA THR A 126 -2.74 -1.93 37.09
C THR A 126 -1.22 -1.74 37.10
N PHE A 127 -0.57 -2.04 35.98
CA PHE A 127 0.83 -1.64 35.76
C PHE A 127 0.90 -0.12 35.55
N GLU A 128 1.52 0.59 36.50
CA GLU A 128 1.83 2.01 36.40
C GLU A 128 3.06 2.24 35.50
N THR A 129 2.86 2.72 34.28
CA THR A 129 3.95 3.25 33.45
C THR A 129 4.39 4.62 33.95
N ASN A 130 5.50 4.64 34.69
CA ASN A 130 6.19 5.83 35.15
C ASN A 130 6.82 6.58 33.96
N THR A 131 6.21 7.68 33.52
CA THR A 131 6.75 8.60 32.52
C THR A 131 7.72 9.58 33.16
N ARG A 132 9.03 9.34 32.99
CA ARG A 132 10.06 10.37 33.14
C ARG A 132 10.94 10.42 31.90
N LEU A 133 11.06 11.64 31.37
CA LEU A 133 11.94 12.14 30.30
C LEU A 133 11.54 11.88 28.84
N GLY A 134 11.38 12.98 28.10
CA GLY A 134 11.52 13.02 26.64
C GLY A 134 10.25 13.43 25.92
N GLY A 135 10.04 14.74 25.76
CA GLY A 135 8.95 15.28 24.95
C GLY A 135 9.12 14.89 23.49
N LEU A 136 8.30 13.96 23.03
CA LEU A 136 7.95 13.79 21.63
C LEU A 136 6.44 13.98 21.53
N SER A 137 6.07 15.04 20.81
CA SER A 137 4.69 15.37 20.47
C SER A 137 3.94 14.12 20.01
N PRO A 138 2.78 13.78 20.61
CA PRO A 138 2.01 12.65 20.13
C PRO A 138 1.57 12.96 18.69
N VAL A 139 2.02 12.13 17.76
CA VAL A 139 1.39 12.03 16.44
C VAL A 139 -0.08 11.73 16.66
N SER A 140 -0.94 12.59 16.12
CA SER A 140 -2.38 12.51 16.29
C SER A 140 -2.89 11.19 15.70
N LEU A 141 -3.00 10.16 16.53
CA LEU A 141 -3.98 9.12 16.27
C LEU A 141 -5.32 9.85 16.19
N GLU A 142 -5.99 9.75 15.05
CA GLU A 142 -7.37 10.17 14.94
C GLU A 142 -8.19 9.32 15.91
N GLN A 143 -8.35 9.87 17.11
CA GLN A 143 -9.25 9.37 18.11
C GLN A 143 -10.63 9.38 17.47
N THR A 144 -11.14 8.18 17.17
CA THR A 144 -12.50 7.97 16.71
C THR A 144 -13.42 8.73 17.67
N ARG A 145 -13.97 9.85 17.20
CA ARG A 145 -14.94 10.62 17.98
C ARG A 145 -16.21 9.78 17.99
N THR A 146 -16.59 9.28 19.16
CA THR A 146 -17.95 8.79 19.39
C THR A 146 -18.92 9.90 19.00
N ILE A 147 -19.67 9.70 17.92
CA ILE A 147 -20.62 10.68 17.39
C ILE A 147 -21.74 10.86 18.43
N PRO A 148 -21.90 12.05 19.06
CA PRO A 148 -23.11 12.33 19.80
C PRO A 148 -24.26 12.49 18.81
N ARG A 149 -25.36 11.76 19.07
CA ARG A 149 -26.44 11.44 18.13
C ARG A 149 -27.35 12.61 17.72
N ASN A 150 -27.00 13.88 17.89
CA ASN A 150 -27.99 14.96 17.69
C ASN A 150 -27.55 16.30 17.07
N ASP A 151 -26.38 16.38 16.44
CA ASP A 151 -25.89 17.65 15.90
C ASP A 151 -26.24 17.87 14.41
N MET A 152 -27.54 17.82 14.08
CA MET A 152 -28.05 18.05 12.73
C MET A 152 -27.60 19.40 12.16
N ASN A 153 -27.51 20.43 13.00
CA ASN A 153 -27.04 21.76 12.62
C ASN A 153 -25.57 21.75 12.19
N VAL A 154 -24.70 21.04 12.93
CA VAL A 154 -23.29 20.88 12.59
C VAL A 154 -23.11 20.07 11.30
N VAL A 155 -23.95 19.06 11.08
CA VAL A 155 -23.95 18.31 9.82
C VAL A 155 -24.38 19.18 8.65
N LEU A 156 -25.38 20.05 8.83
CA LEU A 156 -25.85 20.97 7.79
C LEU A 156 -24.79 22.01 7.44
N GLU A 157 -24.08 22.56 8.43
CA GLU A 157 -22.96 23.48 8.21
C GLU A 157 -21.81 22.81 7.45
N LYS A 158 -21.47 21.57 7.82
CA LYS A 158 -20.47 20.77 7.09
C LYS A 158 -20.88 20.56 5.64
N LYS A 159 -22.16 20.22 5.38
CA LYS A 159 -22.69 20.05 4.02
C LYS A 159 -22.60 21.35 3.22
N ARG A 160 -22.97 22.50 3.80
CA ARG A 160 -22.86 23.81 3.14
C ARG A 160 -21.41 24.14 2.78
N LYS A 161 -20.49 23.89 3.70
CA LYS A 161 -19.05 24.12 3.46
C LYS A 161 -18.50 23.22 2.35
N ILE A 162 -18.86 21.95 2.34
CA ILE A 162 -18.46 21.00 1.29
C ILE A 162 -18.99 21.46 -0.07
N ASN A 163 -20.27 21.81 -0.15
CA ASN A 163 -20.87 22.28 -1.40
C ASN A 163 -20.20 23.55 -1.93
N ALA A 164 -19.85 24.49 -1.05
CA ALA A 164 -19.13 25.70 -1.43
C ALA A 164 -17.73 25.40 -1.99
N ILE A 165 -17.00 24.47 -1.37
CA ILE A 165 -15.66 24.05 -1.83
C ILE A 165 -15.74 23.35 -3.20
N ILE A 166 -16.74 22.49 -3.40
CA ILE A 166 -16.92 21.79 -4.69
C ILE A 166 -17.22 22.81 -5.80
N ALA A 167 -18.13 23.76 -5.55
CA ALA A 167 -18.49 24.79 -6.53
C ALA A 167 -17.29 25.68 -6.89
N ASP A 168 -16.47 26.08 -5.91
CA ASP A 168 -15.25 26.85 -6.14
C ASP A 168 -14.22 26.05 -6.97
N HIS A 169 -14.05 24.77 -6.66
CA HIS A 169 -13.14 23.90 -7.38
C HIS A 169 -13.54 23.71 -8.85
N GLU A 170 -14.85 23.56 -9.12
CA GLU A 170 -15.37 23.48 -10.50
C GLU A 170 -15.08 24.76 -11.30
N GLN A 171 -15.19 25.94 -10.67
CA GLN A 171 -14.84 27.20 -11.33
C GLN A 171 -13.34 27.29 -11.63
N GLN A 172 -12.47 26.87 -10.71
CA GLN A 172 -11.03 26.84 -10.96
C GLN A 172 -10.67 25.91 -12.13
N ILE A 173 -11.32 24.75 -12.23
CA ILE A 173 -11.10 23.84 -13.36
C ILE A 173 -11.54 24.49 -14.67
N GLN A 174 -12.68 25.17 -14.70
CA GLN A 174 -13.17 25.84 -15.92
C GLN A 174 -12.27 26.99 -16.35
N LEU A 175 -11.78 27.82 -15.41
CA LEU A 175 -10.83 28.89 -15.71
C LEU A 175 -9.53 28.32 -16.28
N LYS A 176 -8.99 27.27 -15.67
CA LYS A 176 -7.79 26.61 -16.17
C LYS A 176 -7.99 26.00 -17.56
N GLN A 177 -9.13 25.35 -17.79
CA GLN A 177 -9.48 24.82 -19.12
C GLN A 177 -9.64 25.93 -20.17
N ALA A 178 -10.24 27.07 -19.80
CA ALA A 178 -10.38 28.22 -20.70
C ALA A 178 -9.03 28.86 -21.02
N GLU A 179 -8.13 28.98 -20.05
CA GLU A 179 -6.74 29.46 -20.25
C GLU A 179 -5.93 28.50 -21.15
N ASP A 180 -6.07 27.19 -20.94
CA ASP A 180 -5.40 26.18 -21.77
C ASP A 180 -5.95 26.20 -23.20
N GLN A 181 -7.26 26.44 -23.37
CA GLN A 181 -7.88 26.62 -24.69
C GLN A 181 -7.45 27.90 -25.38
N SER A 182 -7.35 29.03 -24.67
CA SER A 182 -6.90 30.29 -25.26
C SER A 182 -5.44 30.20 -25.70
N LYS A 183 -4.57 29.59 -24.88
CA LYS A 183 -3.17 29.31 -25.25
C LYS A 183 -3.07 28.40 -26.47
N ALA A 184 -3.88 27.34 -26.55
CA ALA A 184 -3.87 26.44 -27.71
C ALA A 184 -4.39 27.08 -29.01
N VAL A 185 -5.28 28.08 -28.92
CA VAL A 185 -5.74 28.86 -30.07
C VAL A 185 -4.67 29.86 -30.51
N GLU A 186 -3.96 30.47 -29.56
CA GLU A 186 -2.87 31.43 -29.84
C GLU A 186 -1.65 30.74 -30.45
N GLU A 187 -1.24 29.56 -29.94
CA GLU A 187 -0.17 28.74 -30.53
C GLU A 187 -0.53 28.23 -31.95
N ARG A 188 -1.81 27.94 -32.21
CA ARG A 188 -2.27 27.56 -33.57
C ARG A 188 -2.27 28.74 -34.54
N ALA A 189 -2.71 29.91 -34.09
CA ALA A 189 -2.69 31.13 -34.90
C ALA A 189 -1.25 31.57 -35.26
N GLU A 190 -0.29 31.36 -34.35
CA GLU A 190 1.13 31.65 -34.60
C GLU A 190 1.80 30.61 -35.52
N SER A 191 1.30 29.36 -35.55
CA SER A 191 1.77 28.33 -36.48
C SER A 191 1.28 28.52 -37.93
N ASP A 192 0.08 29.10 -38.13
CA ASP A 192 -0.47 29.39 -39.47
C ASP A 192 0.06 30.73 -40.06
N ALA A 193 0.61 31.62 -39.23
CA ALA A 193 1.13 32.92 -39.65
C ALA A 193 2.58 32.88 -40.21
N ASN A 194 3.25 31.72 -40.15
CA ASN A 194 4.58 31.54 -40.74
C ASN A 194 4.63 30.32 -41.68
N PRO A 195 4.07 30.41 -42.91
CA PRO A 195 4.40 29.48 -43.95
C PRO A 195 5.81 29.83 -44.46
N ASN A 196 6.72 28.86 -44.44
CA ASN A 196 7.98 28.94 -45.20
C ASN A 196 7.71 29.31 -46.67
#